data_AF-A0A968FUH1-F1
#
_entry.id   AF-A0A968FUH1-F1
#
_cell.length_a   1.000
_cell.length_b   1.000
_cell.length_c   1.000
_cell.angle_alpha   90.00
_cell.angle_beta   90.00
_cell.angle_gamma   90.00
#
_symmetry.space_group_name_H-M   'P 1'
#
loop_
_entity.id
_entity.type
_entity.pdbx_description
1 polymer ?
#
loop_
_entity_poly.entity_id
_entity_poly.type
_entity_poly.pdbx_seq_one_letter_code
_entity_poly.pdbx_strand_id
1 'polypeptide(L)'
;NVLQVRDSVERISEEENIPIFEVPHLLKKAKKILFDAREKREKPARDEKIITAWNGLMITALATGYCVLRDPSCLDTARRAGEFLWTRQWRDDRLQRIHKDGQSKIDGCLEDYACFLEALLALYEASLDSVWMDRAVQTADRMIEEFWDASEGGFFLTGVSQEPLILRLKSAADEAVPSANAIAALALTRLAHGTGNFDYLKKAEKTVRAFQGALERSPAAFKGLLGVVDFLRTPPTEVVFAGPRDDARFEELQRVLYQDFRPNKIVLWRENEETERRLPLAEGRTALQGKPTVYLCQNQTCHPPVQSGEGLGRLLERPPEIRINIYDAEKHRVEIESQQQQDFLSAMDRIFKQSGLKGKK
;
A
#
# COMPACT_ATOMS: atom_id res chain seq x y z
N ASN A 1 -4.68 22.42 -19.65
CA ASN A 1 -5.77 23.03 -18.83
C ASN A 1 -6.05 22.18 -17.59
N VAL A 2 -5.02 21.79 -16.84
CA VAL A 2 -5.19 21.17 -15.52
C VAL A 2 -4.55 22.15 -14.56
N LEU A 3 -5.33 22.70 -13.62
CA LEU A 3 -4.80 23.62 -12.62
C LEU A 3 -3.95 22.81 -11.63
N GLN A 4 -2.67 23.14 -11.55
CA GLN A 4 -1.78 22.62 -10.53
C GLN A 4 -1.64 23.67 -9.44
N VAL A 5 -1.94 23.29 -8.20
CA VAL A 5 -1.67 24.12 -7.01
C VAL A 5 -0.35 23.62 -6.44
N ARG A 6 0.68 24.47 -6.41
CA ARG A 6 2.05 24.07 -6.04
C ARG A 6 2.40 24.35 -4.59
N ASP A 7 1.66 25.27 -3.97
CA ASP A 7 1.95 25.78 -2.64
C ASP A 7 0.73 25.70 -1.73
N SER A 8 0.96 25.90 -0.43
CA SER A 8 -0.11 25.92 0.56
C SER A 8 -0.98 27.16 0.38
N VAL A 9 -2.20 27.11 0.93
CA VAL A 9 -3.16 28.22 0.85
C VAL A 9 -2.59 29.50 1.47
N GLU A 10 -1.79 29.35 2.53
CA GLU A 10 -1.08 30.42 3.23
C GLU A 10 -0.06 31.08 2.30
N ARG A 11 0.82 30.30 1.66
CA ARG A 11 1.83 30.84 0.73
C ARG A 11 1.20 31.51 -0.48
N ILE A 12 0.15 30.92 -1.04
CA ILE A 12 -0.58 31.52 -2.17
C ILE A 12 -1.23 32.84 -1.76
N SER A 13 -1.80 32.90 -0.55
CA SER A 13 -2.38 34.12 0.00
C SER A 13 -1.34 35.25 0.10
N GLU A 14 -0.13 34.93 0.59
CA GLU A 14 0.98 35.87 0.73
C GLU A 14 1.56 36.30 -0.63
N GLU A 15 1.88 35.35 -1.50
CA GLU A 15 2.53 35.60 -2.80
C GLU A 15 1.64 36.39 -3.77
N GLU A 16 0.35 36.07 -3.80
CA GLU A 16 -0.62 36.70 -4.70
C GLU A 16 -1.34 37.90 -4.04
N ASN A 17 -1.05 38.19 -2.77
CA ASN A 17 -1.70 39.23 -1.97
C ASN A 17 -3.25 39.12 -1.98
N ILE A 18 -3.74 37.90 -1.79
CA ILE A 18 -5.16 37.55 -1.75
C ILE A 18 -5.52 37.17 -0.31
N PRO A 19 -6.67 37.58 0.25
CA PRO A 19 -7.09 37.12 1.57
C PRO A 19 -7.16 35.59 1.65
N ILE A 20 -6.60 35.00 2.72
CA ILE A 20 -6.45 33.54 2.86
C ILE A 20 -7.76 32.76 2.67
N PHE A 21 -8.89 33.33 3.10
CA PHE A 21 -10.22 32.73 2.97
C PHE A 21 -10.79 32.78 1.54
N GLU A 22 -10.29 33.66 0.68
CA GLU A 22 -10.73 33.76 -0.72
C GLU A 22 -10.01 32.77 -1.63
N VAL A 23 -8.76 32.39 -1.30
CA VAL A 23 -7.93 31.50 -2.11
C VAL A 23 -8.67 30.18 -2.46
N PRO A 24 -9.32 29.45 -1.52
CA PRO A 24 -10.07 28.24 -1.85
C PRO A 24 -11.23 28.49 -2.83
N HIS A 25 -11.91 29.63 -2.71
CA HIS A 25 -13.03 29.98 -3.58
C HIS A 25 -12.54 30.27 -5.00
N LEU A 26 -11.45 31.03 -5.15
CA LEU A 26 -10.82 31.30 -6.43
C LEU A 26 -10.30 30.02 -7.10
N LEU A 27 -9.65 29.13 -6.35
CA LEU A 27 -9.21 27.84 -6.86
C LEU A 27 -10.38 26.98 -7.32
N LYS A 28 -11.49 26.94 -6.58
CA LYS A 28 -12.71 26.22 -6.99
C LYS A 28 -13.29 26.78 -8.28
N LYS A 29 -13.37 28.12 -8.39
CA LYS A 29 -13.86 28.81 -9.60
C LYS A 29 -12.95 28.55 -10.81
N ALA A 30 -11.63 28.68 -10.64
CA ALA A 30 -10.65 28.40 -11.68
C ALA A 30 -10.70 26.95 -12.16
N LYS A 31 -10.78 25.98 -11.23
CA LYS A 31 -10.97 24.56 -11.54
C LYS A 31 -12.23 24.34 -12.38
N LYS A 32 -13.35 25.00 -12.05
CA LYS A 32 -14.59 24.92 -12.82
C LYS A 32 -14.43 25.49 -14.23
N ILE A 33 -13.88 26.70 -14.38
CA ILE A 33 -13.66 27.33 -15.69
C ILE A 33 -12.78 26.44 -16.58
N LEU A 34 -11.69 25.90 -16.03
CA LEU A 34 -10.78 25.02 -16.77
C LEU A 34 -11.41 23.65 -17.07
N PHE A 35 -12.27 23.13 -16.21
CA PHE A 35 -13.08 21.93 -16.47
C PHE A 35 -14.06 22.18 -17.63
N ASP A 36 -14.86 23.24 -17.56
CA ASP A 36 -15.84 23.59 -18.59
C ASP A 36 -15.16 23.85 -19.95
N ALA A 37 -13.93 24.40 -19.96
CA ALA A 37 -13.12 24.56 -21.17
C ALA A 37 -12.57 23.22 -21.72
N ARG A 38 -12.28 22.23 -20.86
CA ARG A 38 -11.85 20.88 -21.29
C ARG A 38 -12.99 20.08 -21.88
N GLU A 39 -14.20 20.21 -21.34
CA GLU A 39 -15.39 19.50 -21.81
C GLU A 39 -15.79 19.85 -23.25
N LYS A 40 -15.28 20.96 -23.80
CA LYS A 40 -15.47 21.35 -25.21
C LYS A 40 -14.59 20.55 -26.18
N ARG A 41 -13.61 19.80 -25.70
CA ARG A 41 -12.71 18.99 -26.53
C ARG A 41 -13.34 17.64 -26.78
N GLU A 42 -13.06 17.05 -27.95
CA GLU A 42 -13.37 15.65 -28.18
C GLU A 42 -12.63 14.80 -27.14
N LYS A 43 -13.39 13.97 -26.41
CA LYS A 43 -12.83 13.12 -25.36
C LYS A 43 -12.09 11.97 -26.04
N PRO A 44 -10.86 11.62 -25.60
CA PRO A 44 -10.22 10.40 -26.06
C PRO A 44 -11.14 9.20 -25.85
N ALA A 45 -11.16 8.27 -26.80
CA ALA A 45 -11.84 7.00 -26.61
C ALA A 45 -11.33 6.34 -25.32
N ARG A 46 -12.27 5.89 -24.48
CA ARG A 46 -11.96 5.20 -23.23
C ARG A 46 -12.12 3.70 -23.46
N ASP A 47 -11.13 2.93 -23.03
CA ASP A 47 -11.34 1.49 -22.88
C ASP A 47 -12.29 1.25 -21.70
N GLU A 48 -13.47 0.71 -21.97
CA GLU A 48 -14.50 0.46 -20.96
C GLU A 48 -14.35 -0.91 -20.28
N LYS A 49 -13.29 -1.66 -20.62
CA LYS A 49 -12.97 -2.93 -19.96
C LYS A 49 -12.59 -2.68 -18.50
N ILE A 50 -13.28 -3.38 -17.60
CA ILE A 50 -12.86 -3.54 -16.22
C ILE A 50 -12.00 -4.79 -16.16
N ILE A 51 -10.70 -4.60 -15.92
CA ILE A 51 -9.72 -5.70 -15.84
C ILE A 51 -9.45 -6.00 -14.36
N THR A 52 -9.58 -7.27 -13.98
CA THR A 52 -9.47 -7.72 -12.59
C THR A 52 -8.13 -7.37 -11.98
N ALA A 53 -7.02 -7.73 -12.62
CA ALA A 53 -5.69 -7.42 -12.12
C ALA A 53 -5.50 -5.92 -11.81
N TRP A 54 -5.87 -5.04 -12.73
CA TRP A 54 -5.67 -3.59 -12.60
C TRP A 54 -6.59 -2.98 -11.53
N ASN A 55 -7.82 -3.50 -11.40
CA ASN A 55 -8.70 -3.10 -10.31
C ASN A 55 -8.20 -3.62 -8.97
N GLY A 56 -7.58 -4.80 -8.92
CA GLY A 56 -6.89 -5.30 -7.74
C GLY A 56 -5.81 -4.33 -7.25
N LEU A 57 -4.90 -3.92 -8.15
CA LEU A 57 -3.87 -2.92 -7.82
C LEU A 57 -4.46 -1.59 -7.33
N MET A 58 -5.53 -1.10 -7.98
CA MET A 58 -6.24 0.11 -7.58
C MET A 58 -6.87 -0.04 -6.18
N ILE A 59 -7.53 -1.16 -5.90
CA ILE A 59 -8.15 -1.44 -4.60
C ILE A 59 -7.08 -1.47 -3.51
N THR A 60 -5.96 -2.16 -3.73
CA THR A 60 -4.82 -2.18 -2.79
C THR A 60 -4.35 -0.77 -2.49
N ALA A 61 -4.10 0.05 -3.52
CA ALA A 61 -3.64 1.43 -3.33
C ALA A 61 -4.63 2.30 -2.53
N LEU A 62 -5.93 2.20 -2.83
CA LEU A 62 -6.97 2.95 -2.12
C LEU A 62 -7.16 2.49 -0.68
N ALA A 63 -7.16 1.18 -0.43
CA ALA A 63 -7.29 0.61 0.91
C ALA A 63 -6.07 0.97 1.78
N THR A 64 -4.85 0.83 1.24
CA THR A 64 -3.63 1.29 1.94
C THR A 64 -3.65 2.81 2.16
N GLY A 65 -4.12 3.58 1.17
CA GLY A 65 -4.28 5.03 1.29
C GLY A 65 -5.22 5.42 2.43
N TYR A 66 -6.33 4.70 2.62
CA TYR A 66 -7.23 4.92 3.76
C TYR A 66 -6.53 4.69 5.11
N CYS A 67 -5.73 3.63 5.24
CA CYS A 67 -5.02 3.34 6.48
C CYS A 67 -4.11 4.50 6.95
N VAL A 68 -3.56 5.28 6.01
CA VAL A 68 -2.67 6.40 6.29
C VAL A 68 -3.43 7.73 6.35
N LEU A 69 -4.20 8.05 5.30
CA LEU A 69 -4.83 9.36 5.11
C LEU A 69 -6.14 9.51 5.87
N ARG A 70 -6.77 8.40 6.26
CA ARG A 70 -8.10 8.35 6.90
C ARG A 70 -9.21 9.05 6.11
N ASP A 71 -9.05 9.16 4.78
CA ASP A 71 -10.10 9.64 3.88
C ASP A 71 -11.11 8.50 3.59
N PRO A 72 -12.36 8.58 4.08
CA PRO A 72 -13.34 7.52 3.88
C PRO A 72 -13.64 7.21 2.41
N SER A 73 -13.47 8.19 1.51
CA SER A 73 -13.73 8.02 0.08
C SER A 73 -12.81 6.98 -0.57
N CYS A 74 -11.59 6.83 -0.04
CA CYS A 74 -10.64 5.81 -0.45
C CYS A 74 -11.19 4.41 -0.13
N LEU A 75 -11.58 4.16 1.13
CA LEU A 75 -12.09 2.86 1.55
C LEU A 75 -13.43 2.54 0.89
N ASP A 76 -14.35 3.50 0.78
CA ASP A 76 -15.64 3.26 0.14
C ASP A 76 -15.50 2.95 -1.35
N THR A 77 -14.53 3.56 -2.03
CA THR A 77 -14.25 3.24 -3.44
C THR A 77 -13.59 1.86 -3.57
N ALA A 78 -12.61 1.55 -2.72
CA ALA A 78 -11.98 0.23 -2.68
C ALA A 78 -13.01 -0.88 -2.42
N ARG A 79 -13.89 -0.68 -1.42
CA ARG A 79 -14.94 -1.64 -1.04
C ARG A 79 -15.92 -1.90 -2.18
N ARG A 80 -16.41 -0.84 -2.83
CA ARG A 80 -17.32 -0.97 -3.99
C ARG A 80 -16.68 -1.74 -5.14
N ALA A 81 -15.41 -1.47 -5.43
CA ALA A 81 -14.69 -2.18 -6.47
C ALA A 81 -14.44 -3.65 -6.09
N GLY A 82 -14.05 -3.93 -4.84
CA GLY A 82 -13.88 -5.30 -4.34
C GLY A 82 -15.19 -6.11 -4.38
N GLU A 83 -16.31 -5.52 -3.94
CA GLU A 83 -17.63 -6.16 -4.06
C GLU A 83 -18.03 -6.37 -5.52
N PHE A 84 -17.70 -5.43 -6.42
CA PHE A 84 -17.96 -5.60 -7.84
C PHE A 84 -17.19 -6.81 -8.40
N LEU A 85 -15.89 -6.91 -8.14
CA LEU A 85 -15.07 -8.03 -8.58
C LEU A 85 -15.62 -9.36 -8.03
N TRP A 86 -15.94 -9.39 -6.73
CA TRP A 86 -16.51 -10.59 -6.09
C TRP A 86 -17.88 -10.98 -6.67
N THR A 87 -18.80 -10.03 -6.88
CA THR A 87 -20.18 -10.35 -7.29
C THR A 87 -20.35 -10.50 -8.80
N ARG A 88 -19.49 -9.87 -9.60
CA ARG A 88 -19.61 -9.85 -11.07
C ARG A 88 -18.56 -10.69 -11.76
N GLN A 89 -17.32 -10.75 -11.25
CA GLN A 89 -16.20 -11.43 -11.89
C GLN A 89 -15.80 -12.76 -11.23
N TRP A 90 -16.16 -13.01 -9.97
CA TRP A 90 -16.12 -14.37 -9.41
C TRP A 90 -17.37 -15.15 -9.84
N ARG A 91 -17.21 -16.18 -10.68
CA ARG A 91 -18.27 -17.00 -11.27
C ARG A 91 -17.86 -18.46 -11.27
N ASP A 92 -18.77 -19.33 -10.85
CA ASP A 92 -18.56 -20.79 -10.85
C ASP A 92 -17.23 -21.19 -10.19
N ASP A 93 -16.96 -20.52 -9.07
CA ASP A 93 -15.74 -20.66 -8.26
C ASP A 93 -14.43 -20.28 -8.99
N ARG A 94 -14.52 -19.41 -9.99
CA ARG A 94 -13.38 -18.90 -10.78
C ARG A 94 -13.48 -17.40 -11.00
N LEU A 95 -12.32 -16.76 -11.02
CA LEU A 95 -12.21 -15.34 -11.33
C LEU A 95 -12.12 -15.13 -12.84
N GLN A 96 -12.92 -14.19 -13.35
CA GLN A 96 -12.92 -13.76 -14.75
C GLN A 96 -12.04 -12.52 -14.93
N ARG A 97 -11.27 -12.42 -16.01
CA ARG A 97 -10.33 -11.33 -16.27
C ARG A 97 -11.00 -10.02 -16.64
N ILE A 98 -12.00 -10.07 -17.52
CA ILE A 98 -12.57 -8.88 -18.15
C ILE A 98 -14.07 -8.79 -17.90
N HIS A 99 -14.53 -7.64 -17.43
CA HIS A 99 -15.93 -7.26 -17.48
C HIS A 99 -16.15 -6.10 -18.46
N LYS A 100 -17.08 -6.28 -19.41
CA LYS A 100 -17.49 -5.26 -20.38
C LYS A 100 -18.91 -5.54 -20.84
N ASP A 101 -19.70 -4.49 -21.07
CA ASP A 101 -21.06 -4.56 -21.61
C ASP A 101 -21.98 -5.50 -20.79
N GLY A 102 -21.85 -5.45 -19.46
CA GLY A 102 -22.64 -6.26 -18.51
C GLY A 102 -22.21 -7.72 -18.39
N GLN A 103 -21.15 -8.14 -19.08
CA GLN A 103 -20.69 -9.53 -19.12
C GLN A 103 -19.25 -9.65 -18.64
N SER A 104 -19.02 -10.65 -17.79
CA SER A 104 -17.68 -11.09 -17.39
C SER A 104 -17.27 -12.27 -18.25
N LYS A 105 -16.07 -12.22 -18.82
CA LYS A 105 -15.56 -13.21 -19.79
C LYS A 105 -14.07 -13.42 -19.56
N ILE A 106 -13.58 -14.52 -20.13
CA ILE A 106 -12.17 -14.95 -20.13
C ILE A 106 -11.72 -15.33 -18.72
N ASP A 107 -11.30 -16.57 -18.56
CA ASP A 107 -10.76 -17.04 -17.30
C ASP A 107 -9.55 -16.20 -16.89
N GLY A 108 -9.53 -15.80 -15.62
CA GLY A 108 -8.45 -15.03 -15.02
C GLY A 108 -7.13 -15.80 -15.11
N CYS A 109 -6.05 -15.08 -15.37
CA CYS A 109 -4.70 -15.64 -15.29
C CYS A 109 -4.12 -15.40 -13.88
N LEU A 110 -2.90 -15.86 -13.61
CA LEU A 110 -2.26 -15.70 -12.31
C LEU A 110 -2.27 -14.24 -11.83
N GLU A 111 -2.04 -13.29 -12.75
CA GLU A 111 -2.03 -11.85 -12.46
C GLU A 111 -3.35 -11.38 -11.83
N ASP A 112 -4.49 -11.86 -12.36
CA ASP A 112 -5.82 -11.49 -11.88
C ASP A 112 -6.06 -12.01 -10.46
N TYR A 113 -5.69 -13.27 -10.22
CA TYR A 113 -5.84 -13.89 -8.90
C TYR A 113 -4.89 -13.27 -7.87
N ALA A 114 -3.62 -13.08 -8.20
CA ALA A 114 -2.62 -12.53 -7.29
C ALA A 114 -2.96 -11.09 -6.88
N CYS A 115 -3.31 -10.24 -7.86
CA CYS A 115 -3.68 -8.85 -7.57
C CYS A 115 -5.00 -8.76 -6.81
N PHE A 116 -5.99 -9.62 -7.11
CA PHE A 116 -7.24 -9.63 -6.37
C PHE A 116 -7.06 -10.16 -4.94
N LEU A 117 -6.24 -11.19 -4.74
CA LEU A 117 -5.90 -11.71 -3.43
C LEU A 117 -5.26 -10.62 -2.55
N GLU A 118 -4.26 -9.91 -3.07
CA GLU A 118 -3.63 -8.79 -2.36
C GLU A 118 -4.63 -7.66 -2.06
N ALA A 119 -5.56 -7.38 -2.99
CA ALA A 119 -6.63 -6.40 -2.78
C ALA A 119 -7.59 -6.80 -1.65
N LEU A 120 -7.94 -8.07 -1.53
CA LEU A 120 -8.78 -8.59 -0.46
C LEU A 120 -8.08 -8.47 0.90
N LEU A 121 -6.78 -8.78 0.98
CA LEU A 121 -5.98 -8.58 2.19
C LEU A 121 -5.87 -7.10 2.57
N ALA A 122 -5.69 -6.21 1.59
CA ALA A 122 -5.65 -4.77 1.82
C ALA A 122 -7.01 -4.24 2.31
N LEU A 123 -8.12 -4.72 1.74
CA LEU A 123 -9.48 -4.40 2.22
C LEU A 123 -9.69 -4.87 3.65
N TYR A 124 -9.28 -6.09 3.98
CA TYR A 124 -9.34 -6.60 5.35
C TYR A 124 -8.52 -5.72 6.31
N GLU A 125 -7.27 -5.40 5.98
CA GLU A 125 -6.41 -4.56 6.83
C GLU A 125 -7.00 -3.16 7.06
N ALA A 126 -7.64 -2.59 6.04
CA ALA A 126 -8.26 -1.27 6.09
C ALA A 126 -9.60 -1.25 6.85
N SER A 127 -10.47 -2.25 6.60
CA SER A 127 -11.83 -2.27 7.14
C SER A 127 -11.99 -3.15 8.38
N LEU A 128 -11.05 -4.06 8.65
CA LEU A 128 -11.12 -5.11 9.66
C LEU A 128 -12.42 -5.92 9.58
N ASP A 129 -12.93 -6.13 8.36
CA ASP A 129 -14.15 -6.89 8.10
C ASP A 129 -13.77 -8.29 7.63
N SER A 130 -14.19 -9.31 8.40
CA SER A 130 -13.81 -10.70 8.22
C SER A 130 -14.20 -11.28 6.86
N VAL A 131 -15.22 -10.72 6.19
CA VAL A 131 -15.64 -11.17 4.85
C VAL A 131 -14.49 -11.11 3.85
N TRP A 132 -13.60 -10.12 3.96
CA TRP A 132 -12.47 -9.97 3.04
C TRP A 132 -11.39 -11.02 3.29
N MET A 133 -11.19 -11.42 4.55
CA MET A 133 -10.27 -12.50 4.90
C MET A 133 -10.80 -13.85 4.37
N ASP A 134 -12.09 -14.13 4.56
CA ASP A 134 -12.71 -15.37 4.05
C ASP A 134 -12.56 -15.48 2.51
N ARG A 135 -12.85 -14.38 1.82
CA ARG A 135 -12.68 -14.27 0.35
C ARG A 135 -11.22 -14.39 -0.07
N ALA A 136 -10.28 -13.86 0.72
CA ALA A 136 -8.85 -13.99 0.46
C ALA A 136 -8.41 -15.45 0.55
N VAL A 137 -8.85 -16.19 1.56
CA VAL A 137 -8.58 -17.64 1.68
C VAL A 137 -9.14 -18.39 0.46
N GLN A 138 -10.40 -18.16 0.09
CA GLN A 138 -11.00 -18.80 -1.10
C GLN A 138 -10.24 -18.46 -2.39
N THR A 139 -9.81 -17.21 -2.55
CA THR A 139 -9.04 -16.77 -3.71
C THR A 139 -7.66 -17.41 -3.74
N ALA A 140 -6.98 -17.52 -2.59
CA ALA A 140 -5.67 -18.15 -2.47
C ALA A 140 -5.72 -19.64 -2.79
N ASP A 141 -6.70 -20.36 -2.25
CA ASP A 141 -6.86 -21.79 -2.49
C ASP A 141 -7.13 -22.07 -3.97
N ARG A 142 -8.05 -21.33 -4.59
CA ARG A 142 -8.33 -21.45 -6.03
C ARG A 142 -7.11 -21.06 -6.89
N MET A 143 -6.38 -20.02 -6.52
CA MET A 143 -5.14 -19.63 -7.21
C MET A 143 -4.07 -20.74 -7.12
N ILE A 144 -3.95 -21.37 -5.96
CA ILE A 144 -3.03 -22.49 -5.77
C ILE A 144 -3.44 -23.68 -6.64
N GLU A 145 -4.71 -24.09 -6.62
CA GLU A 145 -5.20 -25.20 -7.44
C GLU A 145 -4.95 -24.97 -8.94
N GLU A 146 -5.15 -23.73 -9.40
CA GLU A 146 -5.15 -23.41 -10.81
C GLU A 146 -3.74 -23.20 -11.39
N PHE A 147 -2.82 -22.61 -10.62
CA PHE A 147 -1.55 -22.10 -11.14
C PHE A 147 -0.30 -22.70 -10.48
N TRP A 148 -0.39 -23.38 -9.33
CA TRP A 148 0.79 -23.85 -8.61
C TRP A 148 1.57 -24.91 -9.38
N ASP A 149 2.89 -24.75 -9.44
CA ASP A 149 3.80 -25.77 -9.94
C ASP A 149 4.28 -26.67 -8.79
N ALA A 150 3.73 -27.87 -8.70
CA ALA A 150 4.09 -28.83 -7.66
C ALA A 150 5.51 -29.40 -7.80
N SER A 151 6.10 -29.39 -9.00
CA SER A 151 7.42 -29.99 -9.25
C SER A 151 8.56 -29.01 -8.95
N GLU A 152 8.49 -27.81 -9.51
CA GLU A 152 9.58 -26.82 -9.42
C GLU A 152 9.26 -25.64 -8.49
N GLY A 153 8.01 -25.48 -8.07
CA GLY A 153 7.55 -24.33 -7.32
C GLY A 153 7.32 -23.09 -8.18
N GLY A 154 6.75 -22.07 -7.54
CA GLY A 154 6.21 -20.90 -8.23
C GLY A 154 4.87 -21.21 -8.91
N PHE A 155 4.36 -20.22 -9.63
CA PHE A 155 3.06 -20.26 -10.27
C PHE A 155 3.20 -20.01 -11.77
N PHE A 156 2.52 -20.85 -12.56
CA PHE A 156 2.33 -20.64 -13.98
C PHE A 156 1.45 -19.42 -14.24
N LEU A 157 1.71 -18.69 -15.32
CA LEU A 157 0.90 -17.53 -15.69
C LEU A 157 -0.51 -17.92 -16.12
N THR A 158 -0.66 -19.08 -16.77
CA THR A 158 -1.94 -19.61 -17.26
C THR A 158 -2.40 -20.80 -16.44
N GLY A 159 -3.71 -20.98 -16.34
CA GLY A 159 -4.33 -21.98 -15.49
C GLY A 159 -4.32 -23.39 -16.08
N VAL A 160 -4.40 -24.42 -15.23
CA VAL A 160 -4.54 -25.83 -15.67
C VAL A 160 -5.84 -26.11 -16.39
N SER A 161 -6.89 -25.33 -16.11
CA SER A 161 -8.22 -25.51 -16.65
C SER A 161 -8.49 -24.64 -17.88
N GLN A 162 -7.54 -23.79 -18.25
CA GLN A 162 -7.56 -23.01 -19.48
C GLN A 162 -7.18 -23.89 -20.68
N GLU A 163 -7.26 -23.32 -21.89
CA GLU A 163 -6.87 -24.02 -23.11
C GLU A 163 -5.45 -24.62 -22.97
N PRO A 164 -5.26 -25.91 -23.28
CA PRO A 164 -3.96 -26.55 -23.18
C PRO A 164 -2.92 -25.84 -24.06
N LEU A 165 -1.93 -25.22 -23.44
CA LEU A 165 -0.81 -24.61 -24.13
C LEU A 165 0.34 -25.61 -24.28
N ILE A 166 1.10 -25.48 -25.36
CA ILE A 166 2.33 -26.28 -25.60
C ILE A 166 3.33 -26.09 -24.45
N LEU A 167 3.41 -24.86 -23.92
CA LEU A 167 4.27 -24.50 -22.81
C LEU A 167 3.54 -23.51 -21.89
N ARG A 168 3.49 -23.81 -20.58
CA ARG A 168 3.06 -22.87 -19.56
C ARG A 168 4.28 -22.14 -19.01
N LEU A 169 4.26 -20.81 -19.10
CA LEU A 169 5.37 -19.98 -18.66
C LEU A 169 5.24 -19.62 -17.18
N LYS A 170 6.38 -19.44 -16.51
CA LYS A 170 6.51 -18.84 -15.19
C LYS A 170 7.40 -17.60 -15.32
N SER A 171 7.03 -16.50 -14.68
CA SER A 171 7.88 -15.30 -14.58
C SER A 171 7.76 -14.72 -13.18
N ALA A 172 8.91 -14.30 -12.63
CA ALA A 172 8.96 -13.55 -11.39
C ALA A 172 9.57 -12.14 -11.54
N ALA A 173 9.92 -11.74 -12.76
CA ALA A 173 10.51 -10.43 -13.02
C ALA A 173 9.43 -9.34 -12.95
N ASP A 174 9.76 -8.22 -12.32
CA ASP A 174 8.93 -7.03 -12.32
C ASP A 174 9.08 -6.31 -13.67
N GLU A 175 7.95 -5.87 -14.23
CA GLU A 175 7.92 -5.06 -15.45
C GLU A 175 7.27 -3.70 -15.15
N ALA A 176 6.35 -3.24 -16.01
CA ALA A 176 5.54 -2.05 -15.73
C ALA A 176 4.66 -2.21 -14.48
N VAL A 177 4.37 -3.45 -14.08
CA VAL A 177 3.68 -3.83 -12.85
C VAL A 177 4.50 -4.87 -12.09
N PRO A 178 4.30 -5.02 -10.77
CA PRO A 178 4.99 -6.05 -10.00
C PRO A 178 4.64 -7.45 -10.51
N SER A 179 5.59 -8.37 -10.39
CA SER A 179 5.41 -9.77 -10.78
C SER A 179 4.23 -10.44 -10.06
N ALA A 180 3.37 -11.13 -10.81
CA ALA A 180 2.26 -11.89 -10.25
C ALA A 180 2.73 -13.01 -9.30
N ASN A 181 3.88 -13.63 -9.58
CA ASN A 181 4.49 -14.60 -8.66
C ASN A 181 4.95 -13.94 -7.36
N ALA A 182 5.49 -12.71 -7.43
CA ALA A 182 5.92 -11.97 -6.25
C ALA A 182 4.71 -11.54 -5.40
N ILE A 183 3.66 -10.99 -6.03
CA ILE A 183 2.42 -10.62 -5.35
C ILE A 183 1.77 -11.84 -4.70
N ALA A 184 1.64 -12.96 -5.42
CA ALA A 184 1.08 -14.20 -4.89
C ALA A 184 1.87 -14.69 -3.68
N ALA A 185 3.20 -14.75 -3.77
CA ALA A 185 4.03 -15.23 -2.67
C ALA A 185 3.96 -14.29 -1.45
N LEU A 186 3.94 -12.97 -1.64
CA LEU A 186 3.79 -12.00 -0.56
C LEU A 186 2.42 -12.14 0.15
N ALA A 187 1.35 -12.25 -0.62
CA ALA A 187 0.00 -12.41 -0.10
C ALA A 187 -0.16 -13.75 0.64
N LEU A 188 0.43 -14.83 0.14
CA LEU A 188 0.46 -16.13 0.82
C LEU A 188 1.24 -16.07 2.14
N THR A 189 2.37 -15.35 2.19
CA THR A 189 3.09 -15.10 3.45
C THR A 189 2.19 -14.39 4.47
N ARG A 190 1.48 -13.32 4.06
CA ARG A 190 0.54 -12.59 4.94
C ARG A 190 -0.61 -13.48 5.42
N LEU A 191 -1.22 -14.25 4.52
CA LEU A 191 -2.28 -15.20 4.86
C LEU A 191 -1.79 -16.29 5.82
N ALA A 192 -0.57 -16.80 5.65
CA ALA A 192 -0.02 -17.83 6.53
C ALA A 192 0.04 -17.35 7.99
N HIS A 193 0.52 -16.11 8.21
CA HIS A 193 0.57 -15.52 9.55
C HIS A 193 -0.83 -15.24 10.13
N GLY A 194 -1.78 -14.81 9.31
CA GLY A 194 -3.15 -14.56 9.77
C GLY A 194 -3.90 -15.85 10.14
N THR A 195 -3.86 -16.84 9.26
CA THR A 195 -4.65 -18.08 9.36
C THR A 195 -3.95 -19.21 10.10
N GLY A 196 -2.63 -19.12 10.31
CA GLY A 196 -1.83 -20.24 10.81
C GLY A 196 -1.60 -21.36 9.79
N ASN A 197 -2.01 -21.19 8.52
CA ASN A 197 -1.83 -22.21 7.49
C ASN A 197 -0.39 -22.21 6.95
N PHE A 198 0.42 -23.12 7.48
CA PHE A 198 1.82 -23.30 7.08
C PHE A 198 2.03 -23.73 5.61
N ASP A 199 1.01 -24.24 4.92
CA ASP A 199 1.15 -24.59 3.50
C ASP A 199 1.34 -23.35 2.62
N TYR A 200 0.66 -22.25 2.95
CA TYR A 200 0.87 -20.96 2.26
C TYR A 200 2.31 -20.46 2.41
N LEU A 201 2.86 -20.54 3.62
CA LEU A 201 4.25 -20.16 3.90
C LEU A 201 5.23 -21.02 3.09
N LYS A 202 5.03 -22.34 3.06
CA LYS A 202 5.85 -23.27 2.26
C LYS A 202 5.81 -22.93 0.77
N LYS A 203 4.66 -22.53 0.24
CA LYS A 203 4.52 -22.13 -1.17
C LYS A 203 5.22 -20.80 -1.46
N ALA A 204 5.15 -19.83 -0.55
CA ALA A 204 5.91 -18.58 -0.66
C ALA A 204 7.42 -18.85 -0.67
N GLU A 205 7.95 -19.67 0.26
CA GLU A 205 9.36 -20.05 0.29
C GLU A 205 9.80 -20.79 -0.98
N LYS A 206 9.00 -21.76 -1.45
CA LYS A 206 9.29 -22.50 -2.69
C LYS A 206 9.26 -21.58 -3.91
N THR A 207 8.39 -20.57 -3.94
CA THR A 207 8.37 -19.58 -5.01
C THR A 207 9.68 -18.79 -5.06
N VAL A 208 10.18 -18.32 -3.91
CA VAL A 208 11.50 -17.66 -3.85
C VAL A 208 12.61 -18.58 -4.36
N ARG A 209 12.62 -19.86 -3.93
CA ARG A 209 13.63 -20.83 -4.38
C ARG A 209 13.57 -21.10 -5.89
N ALA A 210 12.36 -21.20 -6.46
CA ALA A 210 12.17 -21.45 -7.88
C ALA A 210 12.85 -20.39 -8.77
N PHE A 211 12.90 -19.13 -8.31
CA PHE A 211 13.50 -18.02 -9.05
C PHE A 211 14.84 -17.54 -8.46
N GLN A 212 15.42 -18.25 -7.48
CA GLN A 212 16.65 -17.84 -6.78
C GLN A 212 17.80 -17.53 -7.74
N GLY A 213 18.05 -18.40 -8.72
CA GLY A 213 19.16 -18.18 -9.66
C GLY A 213 18.97 -16.93 -10.54
N ALA A 214 17.72 -16.56 -10.87
CA ALA A 214 17.45 -15.34 -11.62
C ALA A 214 17.56 -14.10 -10.73
N LEU A 215 17.04 -14.20 -9.49
CA LEU A 215 17.12 -13.18 -8.46
C LEU A 215 18.58 -12.80 -8.14
N GLU A 216 19.46 -13.79 -7.96
CA GLU A 216 20.89 -13.58 -7.67
C GLU A 216 21.62 -12.92 -8.84
N ARG A 217 21.26 -13.26 -10.08
CA ARG A 217 21.89 -12.68 -11.28
C ARG A 217 21.43 -11.25 -11.56
N SER A 218 20.19 -10.89 -11.25
CA SER A 218 19.66 -9.56 -11.54
C SER A 218 18.68 -9.05 -10.47
N PRO A 219 19.13 -8.76 -9.23
CA PRO A 219 18.23 -8.40 -8.13
C PRO A 219 17.30 -7.23 -8.43
N ALA A 220 17.77 -6.23 -9.19
CA ALA A 220 17.01 -5.04 -9.56
C ALA A 220 15.77 -5.34 -10.42
N ALA A 221 15.74 -6.47 -11.13
CA ALA A 221 14.59 -6.91 -11.93
C ALA A 221 13.54 -7.69 -11.12
N PHE A 222 13.81 -8.01 -9.85
CA PHE A 222 12.96 -8.86 -9.01
C PHE A 222 12.71 -8.23 -7.64
N LYS A 223 12.43 -6.93 -7.59
CA LYS A 223 12.21 -6.16 -6.36
C LYS A 223 11.00 -6.68 -5.57
N GLY A 224 9.92 -7.07 -6.25
CA GLY A 224 8.77 -7.70 -5.61
C GLY A 224 9.17 -8.98 -4.87
N LEU A 225 9.97 -9.84 -5.51
CA LEU A 225 10.44 -11.08 -4.90
C LEU A 225 11.47 -10.83 -3.79
N LEU A 226 12.29 -9.78 -3.89
CA LEU A 226 13.13 -9.32 -2.78
C LEU A 226 12.30 -8.91 -1.55
N GLY A 227 11.14 -8.28 -1.76
CA GLY A 227 10.19 -8.00 -0.68
C GLY A 227 9.67 -9.26 0.00
N VAL A 228 9.43 -10.33 -0.76
CA VAL A 228 9.07 -11.64 -0.20
C VAL A 228 10.23 -12.23 0.60
N VAL A 229 11.47 -12.12 0.09
CA VAL A 229 12.68 -12.56 0.82
C VAL A 229 12.82 -11.80 2.13
N ASP A 230 12.65 -10.48 2.12
CA ASP A 230 12.70 -9.66 3.33
C ASP A 230 11.67 -10.11 4.36
N PHE A 231 10.42 -10.30 3.94
CA PHE A 231 9.36 -10.81 4.82
C PHE A 231 9.72 -12.18 5.40
N LEU A 232 10.14 -13.13 4.57
CA LEU A 232 10.48 -14.49 5.04
C LEU A 232 11.71 -14.53 5.97
N ARG A 233 12.56 -13.51 5.95
CA ARG A 233 13.79 -13.44 6.76
C ARG A 233 13.66 -12.57 8.00
N THR A 234 12.68 -11.67 8.03
CA THR A 234 12.47 -10.72 9.11
C THR A 234 11.22 -11.11 9.90
N PRO A 235 11.31 -11.26 11.24
CA PRO A 235 10.13 -11.54 12.05
C PRO A 235 9.03 -10.49 11.81
N PRO A 236 7.76 -10.91 11.62
CA PRO A 236 6.68 -9.96 11.38
C PRO A 236 6.40 -9.06 12.58
N THR A 237 5.84 -7.89 12.32
CA THR A 237 5.16 -7.07 13.33
C THR A 237 3.70 -7.48 13.40
N GLU A 238 3.36 -8.32 14.36
CA GLU A 238 2.02 -8.86 14.56
C GLU A 238 1.22 -7.96 15.50
N VAL A 239 0.10 -7.44 15.01
CA VAL A 239 -0.74 -6.49 15.73
C VAL A 239 -2.17 -7.00 15.75
N VAL A 240 -2.69 -7.24 16.95
CA VAL A 240 -4.07 -7.70 17.14
C VAL A 240 -4.83 -6.67 17.94
N PHE A 241 -5.85 -6.11 17.30
CA PHE A 241 -6.82 -5.22 17.93
C PHE A 241 -7.92 -6.05 18.60
N ALA A 242 -8.42 -5.58 19.74
CA ALA A 242 -9.57 -6.14 20.42
C ALA A 242 -10.42 -5.03 21.03
N GLY A 243 -11.74 -5.26 21.12
CA GLY A 243 -12.68 -4.31 21.72
C GLY A 243 -13.42 -3.41 20.72
N PRO A 244 -14.15 -2.40 21.23
CA PRO A 244 -15.12 -1.62 20.45
C PRO A 244 -14.43 -0.70 19.42
N ARG A 245 -14.94 -0.72 18.18
CA ARG A 245 -14.40 0.05 17.06
C ARG A 245 -14.91 1.49 16.99
N ASP A 246 -16.06 1.74 17.58
CA ASP A 246 -16.72 3.04 17.70
C ASP A 246 -16.09 3.93 18.78
N ASP A 247 -15.17 3.38 19.58
CA ASP A 247 -14.38 4.12 20.54
C ASP A 247 -13.26 4.92 19.86
N ALA A 248 -13.17 6.22 20.15
CA ALA A 248 -12.17 7.13 19.57
C ALA A 248 -10.72 6.67 19.78
N ARG A 249 -10.43 5.90 20.83
CA ARG A 249 -9.09 5.33 21.08
C ARG A 249 -8.71 4.28 20.04
N PHE A 250 -9.69 3.60 19.45
CA PHE A 250 -9.45 2.64 18.39
C PHE A 250 -8.82 3.35 17.18
N GLU A 251 -9.39 4.47 16.77
CA GLU A 251 -8.86 5.29 15.68
C GLU A 251 -7.47 5.85 16.01
N GLU A 252 -7.26 6.31 17.25
CA GLU A 252 -5.95 6.77 17.72
C GLU A 252 -4.87 5.67 17.58
N LEU A 253 -5.16 4.45 18.06
CA LEU A 253 -4.27 3.29 17.98
C LEU A 253 -3.97 2.92 16.53
N GLN A 254 -4.99 2.91 15.66
CA GLN A 254 -4.78 2.71 14.24
C GLN A 254 -3.89 3.80 13.65
N ARG A 255 -4.14 5.08 13.94
CA ARG A 255 -3.34 6.19 13.42
C ARG A 255 -1.86 6.03 13.77
N VAL A 256 -1.54 5.63 15.00
CA VAL A 256 -0.16 5.40 15.44
C VAL A 256 0.48 4.23 14.69
N LEU A 257 -0.24 3.12 14.49
CA LEU A 257 0.29 1.96 13.76
C LEU A 257 0.71 2.31 12.33
N TYR A 258 -0.09 3.13 11.64
CA TYR A 258 0.10 3.47 10.22
C TYR A 258 0.89 4.78 9.99
N GLN A 259 1.48 5.38 11.02
CA GLN A 259 2.35 6.55 10.88
C GLN A 259 3.63 6.24 10.11
N ASP A 260 4.17 5.02 10.27
CA ASP A 260 5.37 4.59 9.57
C ASP A 260 5.07 3.41 8.64
N PHE A 261 5.83 3.33 7.55
CA PHE A 261 5.78 2.18 6.67
C PHE A 261 6.46 0.97 7.31
N ARG A 262 5.67 -0.08 7.57
CA ARG A 262 6.14 -1.38 8.10
C ARG A 262 5.74 -2.48 7.11
N PRO A 263 6.67 -2.99 6.27
CA PRO A 263 6.34 -3.89 5.16
C PRO A 263 5.87 -5.28 5.64
N ASN A 264 6.40 -5.75 6.77
CA ASN A 264 6.15 -7.11 7.29
C ASN A 264 5.14 -7.11 8.44
N LYS A 265 4.23 -6.13 8.46
CA LYS A 265 3.18 -6.05 9.49
C LYS A 265 2.00 -6.96 9.16
N ILE A 266 1.44 -7.58 10.18
CA ILE A 266 0.20 -8.36 10.13
C ILE A 266 -0.77 -7.72 11.09
N VAL A 267 -1.92 -7.27 10.59
CA VAL A 267 -2.94 -6.59 11.39
C VAL A 267 -4.20 -7.42 11.41
N LEU A 268 -4.63 -7.83 12.60
CA LEU A 268 -5.87 -8.58 12.80
C LEU A 268 -6.77 -7.86 13.80
N TRP A 269 -8.05 -8.18 13.77
CA TRP A 269 -9.01 -7.76 14.78
C TRP A 269 -9.72 -8.97 15.33
N ARG A 270 -9.68 -9.14 16.66
CA ARG A 270 -10.48 -10.14 17.36
C ARG A 270 -11.87 -9.56 17.63
N GLU A 271 -12.80 -9.83 16.73
CA GLU A 271 -14.20 -9.44 16.91
C GLU A 271 -14.90 -10.30 17.96
N ASN A 272 -14.78 -11.62 17.83
CA ASN A 272 -15.48 -12.59 18.67
C ASN A 272 -14.71 -13.94 18.70
N GLU A 273 -15.26 -14.95 19.38
CA GLU A 273 -14.68 -16.30 19.46
C GLU A 273 -14.65 -17.03 18.11
N GLU A 274 -15.54 -16.68 17.17
CA GLU A 274 -15.50 -17.25 15.82
C GLU A 274 -14.27 -16.77 15.06
N THR A 275 -13.86 -15.53 15.27
CA THR A 275 -12.61 -15.00 14.73
C THR A 275 -11.40 -15.80 15.19
N GLU A 276 -11.35 -16.21 16.46
CA GLU A 276 -10.23 -16.98 17.01
C GLU A 276 -10.05 -18.33 16.31
N ARG A 277 -11.15 -18.99 15.95
CA ARG A 277 -11.11 -20.27 15.20
C ARG A 277 -10.51 -20.11 13.81
N ARG A 278 -10.74 -18.96 13.17
CA ARG A 278 -10.28 -18.67 11.80
C ARG A 278 -8.89 -18.05 11.77
N LEU A 279 -8.55 -17.29 12.81
CA LEU A 279 -7.32 -16.53 12.97
C LEU A 279 -6.70 -16.90 14.32
N PRO A 280 -5.90 -17.98 14.39
CA PRO A 280 -5.30 -18.44 15.66
C PRO A 280 -4.46 -17.36 16.36
N LEU A 281 -3.90 -16.43 15.60
CA LEU A 281 -3.18 -15.28 16.14
C LEU A 281 -4.10 -14.32 16.92
N ALA A 282 -5.42 -14.42 16.84
CA ALA A 282 -6.36 -13.64 17.65
C ALA A 282 -6.74 -14.32 18.97
N GLU A 283 -6.40 -15.60 19.15
CA GLU A 283 -6.81 -16.40 20.31
C GLU A 283 -6.34 -15.77 21.63
N GLY A 284 -7.26 -15.64 22.60
CA GLY A 284 -6.98 -15.14 23.95
C GLY A 284 -6.73 -13.62 24.05
N ARG A 285 -6.74 -12.88 22.94
CA ARG A 285 -6.42 -11.45 22.88
C ARG A 285 -7.68 -10.59 23.04
N THR A 286 -8.22 -10.52 24.25
CA THR A 286 -9.50 -9.86 24.54
C THR A 286 -9.38 -8.37 24.85
N ALA A 287 -10.50 -7.65 24.84
CA ALA A 287 -10.53 -6.27 25.29
C ALA A 287 -10.29 -6.19 26.80
N LEU A 288 -9.35 -5.35 27.24
CA LEU A 288 -9.12 -5.14 28.67
C LEU A 288 -10.04 -4.04 29.21
N GLN A 289 -10.76 -4.34 30.28
CA GLN A 289 -11.72 -3.39 30.89
C GLN A 289 -12.77 -2.85 29.90
N GLY A 290 -13.12 -3.61 28.86
CA GLY A 290 -14.08 -3.20 27.83
C GLY A 290 -13.60 -2.07 26.90
N LYS A 291 -12.30 -1.75 26.90
CA LYS A 291 -11.72 -0.67 26.08
C LYS A 291 -10.94 -1.26 24.90
N PRO A 292 -10.72 -0.49 23.82
CA PRO A 292 -9.80 -0.88 22.75
C PRO A 292 -8.44 -1.28 23.33
N THR A 293 -7.98 -2.46 22.93
CA THR A 293 -6.70 -3.03 23.35
C THR A 293 -5.93 -3.51 22.13
N VAL A 294 -4.63 -3.21 22.10
CA VAL A 294 -3.70 -3.72 21.09
C VAL A 294 -2.71 -4.65 21.75
N TYR A 295 -2.57 -5.84 21.15
CA TYR A 295 -1.51 -6.78 21.44
C TYR A 295 -0.48 -6.70 20.32
N LEU A 296 0.78 -6.50 20.68
CA LEU A 296 1.89 -6.33 19.74
C LEU A 296 2.94 -7.41 20.00
N CYS A 297 3.27 -8.18 18.97
CA CYS A 297 4.45 -9.03 18.94
C CYS A 297 5.36 -8.57 17.79
N GLN A 298 6.65 -8.37 18.07
CA GLN A 298 7.66 -7.98 17.08
C GLN A 298 9.01 -8.54 17.52
N ASN A 299 9.91 -8.84 16.58
CA ASN A 299 11.24 -9.40 16.91
C ASN A 299 11.18 -10.59 17.87
N GLN A 300 10.22 -11.49 17.64
CA GLN A 300 9.97 -12.70 18.46
C GLN A 300 9.60 -12.42 19.93
N THR A 301 9.27 -11.17 20.28
CA THR A 301 8.86 -10.75 21.61
C THR A 301 7.43 -10.24 21.58
N CYS A 302 6.58 -10.75 22.47
CA CYS A 302 5.24 -10.21 22.70
C CYS A 302 5.26 -9.24 23.89
N HIS A 303 4.74 -8.03 23.67
CA HIS A 303 4.71 -6.98 24.66
C HIS A 303 3.42 -6.99 25.49
N PRO A 304 3.40 -6.36 26.68
CA PRO A 304 2.17 -6.13 27.42
C PRO A 304 1.13 -5.36 26.57
N PRO A 305 -0.17 -5.70 26.69
CA PRO A 305 -1.22 -5.03 25.92
C PRO A 305 -1.33 -3.54 26.25
N VAL A 306 -1.62 -2.73 25.23
CA VAL A 306 -1.73 -1.26 25.35
C VAL A 306 -3.11 -0.76 24.93
N GLN A 307 -3.54 0.37 25.50
CA GLN A 307 -4.87 0.96 25.31
C GLN A 307 -4.82 2.46 24.93
N SER A 308 -3.64 2.99 24.62
CA SER A 308 -3.42 4.37 24.19
C SER A 308 -2.45 4.43 23.02
N GLY A 309 -2.60 5.43 22.16
CA GLY A 309 -1.70 5.64 21.03
C GLY A 309 -0.27 5.92 21.50
N GLU A 310 -0.09 6.70 22.57
CA GLU A 310 1.23 6.93 23.16
C GLU A 310 1.90 5.62 23.61
N GLY A 311 1.15 4.73 24.28
CA GLY A 311 1.66 3.44 24.72
C GLY A 311 2.10 2.57 23.53
N LEU A 312 1.27 2.51 22.48
CA LEU A 312 1.59 1.78 21.26
C LEU A 312 2.83 2.37 20.55
N GLY A 313 2.91 3.69 20.45
CA GLY A 313 4.02 4.38 19.80
C GLY A 313 5.37 4.20 20.51
N ARG A 314 5.38 3.96 21.83
CA ARG A 314 6.61 3.62 22.58
C ARG A 314 7.06 2.18 22.35
N LEU A 315 6.12 1.27 22.09
CA LEU A 315 6.45 -0.13 21.82
C LEU A 315 6.89 -0.34 20.37
N LEU A 316 6.22 0.31 19.42
CA LEU A 316 6.55 0.17 18.01
C LEU A 316 7.97 0.65 17.75
N GLU A 317 8.79 -0.24 17.21
CA GLU A 317 10.09 0.16 16.71
C GLU A 317 9.91 1.13 15.54
N ARG A 318 10.72 2.18 15.53
CA ARG A 318 10.81 3.07 14.38
C ARG A 318 11.49 2.31 13.25
N PRO A 319 11.01 2.40 12.01
CA PRO A 319 11.75 1.84 10.89
C PRO A 319 13.16 2.44 10.89
N PRO A 320 14.18 1.68 10.48
CA PRO A 320 15.52 2.22 10.33
C PRO A 320 15.45 3.46 9.42
N GLU A 321 16.12 4.55 9.81
CA GLU A 321 16.30 5.70 8.92
C GLU A 321 17.04 5.23 7.67
N ILE A 322 16.30 4.94 6.60
CA ILE A 322 16.90 4.75 5.29
C ILE A 322 17.28 6.16 4.81
N ARG A 323 18.48 6.60 5.19
CA ARG A 323 19.11 7.79 4.61
C ARG A 323 19.46 7.47 3.17
N ILE A 324 18.47 7.53 2.29
CA ILE A 324 18.75 7.49 0.86
C ILE A 324 19.38 8.85 0.54
N ASN A 325 20.70 8.86 0.36
CA ASN A 325 21.49 9.97 -0.16
C ASN A 325 21.11 10.27 -1.63
N ILE A 326 19.81 10.48 -1.90
CA ILE A 326 19.29 10.82 -3.23
C ILE A 326 19.24 12.34 -3.39
N TYR A 327 19.12 13.09 -2.29
CA TYR A 327 19.30 14.54 -2.25
C TYR A 327 20.04 14.90 -0.97
N ASP A 328 21.28 15.33 -1.11
CA ASP A 328 22.06 15.92 -0.02
C ASP A 328 21.52 17.34 0.25
N ALA A 329 20.31 17.40 0.82
CA ALA A 329 19.62 18.65 1.13
C ALA A 329 20.41 19.49 2.15
N GLU A 330 21.23 18.84 2.99
CA GLU A 330 22.20 19.51 3.86
C GLU A 330 23.29 20.19 3.03
N LYS A 331 23.92 19.49 2.08
CA LYS A 331 24.89 20.12 1.17
C LYS A 331 24.28 21.27 0.37
N HIS A 332 23.07 21.11 -0.15
CA HIS A 332 22.39 22.19 -0.88
C HIS A 332 22.02 23.37 0.03
N ARG A 333 21.68 23.14 1.32
CA ARG A 333 21.48 24.22 2.31
C ARG A 333 22.79 24.96 2.59
N VAL A 334 23.88 24.22 2.84
CA VAL A 334 25.21 24.81 3.09
C VAL A 334 25.69 25.62 1.88
N GLU A 335 25.44 25.15 0.66
CA GLU A 335 25.76 25.87 -0.58
C GLU A 335 24.91 27.16 -0.72
N ILE A 336 23.60 27.10 -0.41
CA ILE A 336 22.72 28.28 -0.41
C ILE A 336 23.16 29.30 0.65
N GLU A 337 23.44 28.86 1.88
CA GLU A 337 23.87 29.73 2.97
C GLU A 337 25.21 30.41 2.66
N SER A 338 26.16 29.66 2.10
CA SER A 338 27.44 30.19 1.64
C SER A 338 27.29 31.22 0.52
N GLN A 339 26.39 30.96 -0.45
CA GLN A 339 26.09 31.91 -1.53
C GLN A 339 25.44 33.19 -1.00
N GLN A 340 24.44 33.07 -0.10
CA GLN A 340 23.79 34.23 0.53
C GLN A 340 24.77 35.07 1.35
N GLN A 341 25.70 34.42 2.06
CA GLN A 341 26.75 35.12 2.81
C GLN A 341 27.72 35.87 1.89
N GLN A 342 28.09 35.29 0.73
CA GLN A 342 28.89 35.99 -0.27
C GLN A 342 28.15 37.17 -0.90
N ASP A 343 26.88 37.01 -1.23
CA ASP A 343 26.05 38.08 -1.80
C ASP A 343 25.89 39.24 -0.80
N PHE A 344 25.69 38.93 0.48
CA PHE A 344 25.67 39.91 1.57
C PHE A 344 27.00 40.67 1.67
N LEU A 345 28.14 39.98 1.70
CA LEU A 345 29.46 40.62 1.75
C LEU A 345 29.72 41.50 0.52
N SER A 346 29.30 41.08 -0.66
CA SER A 346 29.39 41.85 -1.91
C SER A 346 28.53 43.11 -1.86
N ALA A 347 27.30 43.02 -1.33
CA ALA A 347 26.43 44.17 -1.12
C ALA A 347 27.03 45.15 -0.12
N MET A 348 27.60 44.66 1.00
CA MET A 348 28.27 45.48 2.00
C MET A 348 29.51 46.19 1.42
N ASP A 349 30.34 45.51 0.61
CA ASP A 349 31.49 46.15 -0.05
C ASP A 349 31.08 47.27 -1.01
N ARG A 350 29.96 47.10 -1.74
CA ARG A 350 29.39 48.16 -2.60
C ARG A 350 28.91 49.35 -1.76
N ILE A 351 28.23 49.10 -0.65
CA ILE A 351 27.77 50.14 0.27
C ILE A 351 28.96 50.91 0.87
N PHE A 352 30.02 50.22 1.30
CA PHE A 352 31.23 50.86 1.83
C PHE A 352 31.97 51.71 0.78
N LYS A 353 32.02 51.23 -0.48
CA LYS A 353 32.59 52.01 -1.60
C LYS A 353 31.79 53.28 -1.90
N GLN A 354 30.46 53.23 -1.83
CA GLN A 354 29.61 54.39 -2.10
C GLN A 354 29.53 55.38 -0.94
N SER A 355 29.64 54.91 0.31
CA SER A 355 29.59 55.74 1.51
C SER A 355 30.91 56.45 1.84
N GLY A 356 31.98 56.26 1.05
CA GLY A 356 33.27 56.93 1.24
C GLY A 356 34.06 56.45 2.47
N LEU A 357 33.55 55.45 3.19
CA LEU A 357 34.21 54.83 4.33
C LEU A 357 35.26 53.83 3.84
N LYS A 358 36.39 54.34 3.32
CA LYS A 358 37.58 53.49 3.17
C LYS A 358 38.07 53.11 4.57
N GLY A 359 37.95 51.83 4.91
CA GLY A 359 38.55 51.25 6.10
C GLY A 359 40.02 51.65 6.18
N LYS A 360 40.40 52.38 7.23
CA LYS A 360 41.80 52.50 7.63
C LYS A 360 42.27 51.09 7.98
N LYS A 361 43.30 50.61 7.29
CA LYS A 361 44.01 49.39 7.64
C LYS A 361 44.56 49.46 9.06
#